data_AF-A0A923X906-F1
#
_entry.id   AF-A0A923X906-F1
#
_cell.length_a   1.000
_cell.length_b   1.000
_cell.length_c   1.000
_cell.angle_alpha   90.00
_cell.angle_beta   90.00
_cell.angle_gamma   90.00
#
_symmetry.space_group_name_H-M   'P 1'
#
loop_
_entity.id
_entity.type
_entity.pdbx_description
1 polymer ?
#
loop_
_entity_poly.entity_id
_entity_poly.type
_entity_poly.pdbx_seq_one_letter_code
_entity_poly.pdbx_strand_id
1 'polypeptide(L)'
;MNHKWMSFILGVVITIFISSFSFFYLNHLEGTQSNSKTRLYDFFENLDLRFNDFKYRFGQSPPKEQKTILVAVDDESIDEVGRWPWSRTHITELSDKLISYGVSSIGYDIIFSEPERENKDADKILSNFVDQHQDKIILGTFSDNLIQTQAYQDYCINEAFLQNGGDKLIKVNPSFVVDDSGDKFEDLDWGNFFTAFFKAVQKSTEESYLTKNKVVTSDGLTEFQKNYLKSLKTKNVFEYCQHWLTPNDQYSDLKKENVLKLYKTLFSKQNAKTEDDVQQILAKIKKESSDHPIPQYGRWTSNTDLIQSKSLYTGSFNTMLDIDGFIRNYPLFYRAGNRLGSSFIPSLALQQYLVSTGYRADVKIDKVGNEKK
;
A
#
# COMPACT_ATOMS: atom_id res chain seq x y z
N MET A 1 17.03 1.70 -56.28
CA MET A 1 16.02 0.99 -55.46
C MET A 1 14.77 1.86 -55.42
N ASN A 2 13.59 1.33 -55.76
CA ASN A 2 12.39 2.14 -56.01
C ASN A 2 11.91 2.81 -54.70
N HIS A 3 11.72 4.14 -54.70
CA HIS A 3 11.33 4.91 -53.50
C HIS A 3 10.10 4.32 -52.80
N LYS A 4 9.14 3.77 -53.55
CA LYS A 4 7.94 3.11 -53.02
C LYS A 4 8.25 1.85 -52.20
N TRP A 5 9.24 1.05 -52.63
CA TRP A 5 9.68 -0.14 -51.90
C TRP A 5 10.42 0.24 -50.62
N MET A 6 11.19 1.33 -50.66
CA MET A 6 11.88 1.82 -49.46
C MET A 6 10.90 2.34 -48.41
N SER A 7 9.87 3.10 -48.81
CA SER A 7 8.80 3.53 -47.91
C SER A 7 7.97 2.37 -47.35
N PHE A 8 7.68 1.35 -48.16
CA PHE A 8 6.96 0.16 -47.72
C PHE A 8 7.77 -0.65 -46.69
N ILE A 9 9.06 -0.91 -46.97
CA ILE A 9 9.96 -1.60 -46.04
C ILE A 9 10.08 -0.81 -44.73
N LEU A 10 10.23 0.52 -44.81
CA LEU A 10 10.31 1.38 -43.63
C LEU A 10 9.03 1.29 -42.79
N GLY A 11 7.85 1.30 -43.43
CA GLY A 11 6.57 1.13 -42.73
C GLY A 11 6.47 -0.23 -42.03
N VAL A 12 6.82 -1.32 -42.71
CA VAL A 12 6.83 -2.67 -42.12
C VAL A 12 7.81 -2.77 -40.95
N VAL A 13 9.00 -2.20 -41.07
CA VAL A 13 10.00 -2.18 -39.99
C VAL A 13 9.48 -1.40 -38.78
N ILE A 14 8.86 -0.24 -39.00
CA ILE A 14 8.26 0.55 -37.92
C ILE A 14 7.11 -0.21 -37.26
N THR A 15 6.23 -0.84 -38.03
CA THR A 15 5.12 -1.63 -37.48
C THR A 15 5.61 -2.83 -36.70
N ILE A 16 6.58 -3.60 -37.22
CA ILE A 16 7.18 -4.72 -36.50
C ILE A 16 7.86 -4.22 -35.22
N PHE A 17 8.56 -3.09 -35.27
CA PHE A 17 9.19 -2.49 -34.10
C PHE A 17 8.15 -2.09 -33.05
N ILE A 18 7.08 -1.40 -33.42
CA ILE A 18 6.00 -0.97 -32.51
C ILE A 18 5.23 -2.18 -31.96
N SER A 19 4.91 -3.17 -32.79
CA SER A 19 4.20 -4.38 -32.34
C SER A 19 5.07 -5.25 -31.45
N SER A 20 6.35 -5.42 -31.78
CA SER A 20 7.32 -6.11 -30.91
C SER A 20 7.50 -5.35 -29.60
N PHE A 21 7.61 -4.02 -29.66
CA PHE A 21 7.68 -3.16 -28.48
C PHE A 21 6.43 -3.33 -27.61
N SER A 22 5.23 -3.23 -28.19
CA SER A 22 3.96 -3.40 -27.48
C SER A 22 3.85 -4.79 -26.86
N PHE A 23 4.31 -5.84 -27.54
CA PHE A 23 4.29 -7.21 -27.03
C PHE A 23 5.26 -7.39 -25.86
N PHE A 24 6.50 -6.92 -25.96
CA PHE A 24 7.47 -6.97 -24.86
C PHE A 24 7.05 -6.09 -23.68
N TYR A 25 6.49 -4.91 -23.95
CA TYR A 25 6.00 -3.99 -22.94
C TYR A 25 4.78 -4.54 -22.19
N LEU A 26 3.76 -5.05 -22.90
CA LEU A 26 2.56 -5.61 -22.27
C LEU A 26 2.85 -6.91 -21.50
N ASN A 27 3.61 -7.84 -22.07
CA ASN A 27 3.99 -9.07 -21.37
C ASN A 27 4.87 -8.79 -20.14
N HIS A 28 5.51 -7.62 -20.06
CA HIS A 28 6.30 -7.22 -18.91
C HIS A 28 5.50 -6.39 -17.89
N LEU A 29 4.48 -5.65 -18.33
CA LEU A 29 3.51 -5.06 -17.40
C LEU A 29 2.67 -6.15 -16.70
N GLU A 30 2.34 -7.24 -17.41
CA GLU A 30 1.63 -8.41 -16.85
C GLU A 30 2.58 -9.42 -16.18
N GLY A 31 3.87 -9.39 -16.53
CA GLY A 31 4.89 -10.29 -16.01
C GLY A 31 5.58 -9.70 -14.77
N THR A 32 5.43 -10.41 -13.65
CA THR A 32 6.17 -10.23 -12.39
C THR A 32 7.54 -9.57 -12.55
N GLN A 33 7.83 -8.56 -11.73
CA GLN A 33 9.14 -7.89 -11.69
C GLN A 33 10.27 -8.92 -11.54
N SER A 34 10.82 -9.36 -12.67
CA SER A 34 12.09 -10.06 -12.71
C SER A 34 13.17 -9.04 -12.38
N ASN A 35 13.88 -9.28 -11.27
CA ASN A 35 15.01 -8.47 -10.78
C ASN A 35 16.20 -8.37 -11.76
N SER A 36 16.11 -8.88 -12.99
CA SER A 36 17.10 -8.62 -14.03
C SER A 36 16.78 -7.31 -14.76
N LYS A 37 17.09 -6.17 -14.12
CA LYS A 37 17.08 -4.86 -14.80
C LYS A 37 18.12 -4.88 -15.92
N THR A 38 17.66 -5.05 -17.16
CA THR A 38 18.53 -5.00 -18.34
C THR A 38 18.65 -3.55 -18.80
N ARG A 39 19.80 -3.15 -19.36
CA ARG A 39 19.98 -1.81 -19.95
C ARG A 39 18.92 -1.45 -21.01
N LEU A 40 18.33 -2.46 -21.63
CA LEU A 40 17.26 -2.30 -22.61
C LEU A 40 15.94 -1.86 -21.94
N TYR A 41 15.63 -2.39 -20.75
CA TYR A 41 14.47 -1.97 -19.96
C TYR A 41 14.58 -0.50 -19.56
N ASP A 42 15.71 -0.11 -18.96
CA ASP A 42 15.96 1.27 -18.53
C ASP A 42 15.82 2.25 -19.71
N PHE A 43 16.30 1.86 -20.90
CA PHE A 43 16.15 2.66 -22.11
C PHE A 43 14.68 2.89 -22.48
N PHE A 44 13.85 1.84 -22.47
CA PHE A 44 12.43 1.95 -22.82
C PHE A 44 11.62 2.69 -21.75
N GLU A 45 11.91 2.46 -20.47
CA GLU A 45 11.31 3.21 -19.36
C GLU A 45 11.59 4.70 -19.50
N ASN A 46 12.85 5.09 -19.78
CA ASN A 46 13.20 6.49 -20.05
C ASN A 46 12.43 7.07 -21.24
N LEU A 47 12.26 6.31 -22.33
CA LEU A 47 11.48 6.80 -23.49
C LEU A 47 10.02 7.06 -23.12
N ASP A 48 9.40 6.18 -22.33
CA ASP A 48 8.03 6.37 -21.85
C ASP A 48 7.90 7.61 -20.94
N LEU A 49 8.85 7.81 -20.02
CA LEU A 49 8.88 9.00 -19.16
C LEU A 49 9.01 10.29 -19.99
N ARG A 50 9.87 10.30 -21.01
CA ARG A 50 10.01 11.44 -21.94
C ARG A 50 8.75 11.68 -22.76
N PHE A 51 8.09 10.61 -23.19
CA PHE A 51 6.81 10.72 -23.88
C PHE A 51 5.72 11.29 -22.95
N ASN A 52 5.68 10.88 -21.68
CA ASN A 52 4.79 11.46 -20.69
C ASN A 52 5.07 12.94 -20.44
N ASP A 53 6.35 13.34 -20.29
CA ASP A 53 6.74 14.75 -20.20
C ASP A 53 6.26 15.56 -21.40
N PHE A 54 6.42 15.01 -22.61
CA PHE A 54 5.91 15.62 -23.84
C PHE A 54 4.39 15.76 -23.79
N LYS A 55 3.67 14.69 -23.45
CA LYS A 55 2.20 14.69 -23.32
C LYS A 55 1.71 15.76 -22.35
N TYR A 56 2.35 15.94 -21.20
CA TYR A 56 1.95 16.97 -20.24
C TYR A 56 2.27 18.39 -20.73
N ARG A 57 3.43 18.62 -21.36
CA ARG A 57 3.80 19.94 -21.91
C ARG A 57 2.87 20.40 -23.03
N PHE A 58 2.38 19.47 -23.85
CA PHE A 58 1.56 19.81 -25.02
C PHE A 58 0.06 19.54 -24.83
N GLY A 59 -0.33 18.67 -23.91
CA GLY A 59 -1.71 18.18 -23.77
C GLY A 59 -2.57 18.94 -22.76
N GLN A 60 -1.98 19.63 -21.78
CA GLN A 60 -2.75 20.39 -20.78
C GLN A 60 -2.06 21.73 -20.47
N SER A 61 -2.78 22.82 -20.65
CA SER A 61 -2.39 24.07 -20.00
C SER A 61 -2.66 23.93 -18.50
N PRO A 62 -1.77 24.40 -17.62
CA PRO A 62 -2.05 24.41 -16.19
C PRO A 62 -3.37 25.17 -15.93
N PRO A 63 -4.16 24.75 -14.93
CA PRO A 63 -5.41 25.40 -14.62
C PRO A 63 -5.19 26.91 -14.40
N LYS A 64 -6.12 27.73 -14.93
CA LYS A 64 -6.02 29.20 -14.86
C LYS A 64 -5.97 29.74 -13.44
N GLU A 65 -6.51 29.00 -12.47
CA GLU A 65 -6.50 29.33 -11.06
C GLU A 65 -5.71 28.28 -10.27
N GLN A 66 -4.67 28.73 -9.57
CA GLN A 66 -3.87 27.88 -8.70
C GLN A 66 -4.50 27.90 -7.29
N LYS A 67 -5.31 26.88 -6.99
CA LYS A 67 -6.05 26.76 -5.71
C LYS A 67 -5.30 25.97 -4.63
N THR A 68 -4.03 25.65 -4.89
CA THR A 68 -3.17 24.85 -4.03
C THR A 68 -1.84 25.56 -3.87
N ILE A 69 -1.36 25.63 -2.63
CA ILE A 69 -0.04 26.16 -2.29
C ILE A 69 0.83 25.03 -1.76
N LEU A 70 2.11 25.03 -2.14
CA LEU A 70 3.12 24.15 -1.57
C LEU A 70 3.89 24.92 -0.51
N VAL A 71 3.93 24.40 0.71
CA VAL A 71 4.79 24.90 1.77
C VAL A 71 6.00 23.99 1.83
N ALA A 72 7.08 24.41 1.19
CA ALA A 72 8.32 23.65 1.12
C ALA A 72 9.19 23.88 2.35
N VAL A 73 10.01 22.88 2.69
CA VAL A 73 11.13 23.03 3.61
C VAL A 73 12.39 23.06 2.74
N ASP A 74 12.96 24.25 2.58
CA ASP A 74 14.18 24.51 1.81
C ASP A 74 15.34 24.97 2.71
N ASP A 75 16.51 25.16 2.12
CA ASP A 75 17.72 25.54 2.85
C ASP A 75 17.54 26.89 3.58
N GLU A 76 16.87 27.87 2.97
CA GLU A 76 16.60 29.18 3.57
C GLU A 76 15.71 29.04 4.82
N SER A 77 14.64 28.24 4.74
CA SER A 77 13.78 27.97 5.88
C SER A 77 14.49 27.19 7.00
N ILE A 78 15.42 26.29 6.67
CA ILE A 78 16.24 25.57 7.66
C ILE A 78 17.21 26.54 8.36
N ASP A 79 17.80 27.47 7.63
CA ASP A 79 18.67 28.49 8.20
C ASP A 79 17.92 29.45 9.13
N GLU A 80 16.66 29.79 8.81
CA GLU A 80 15.83 30.68 9.62
C GLU A 80 15.16 30.01 10.84
N VAL A 81 14.57 28.83 10.65
CA VAL A 81 13.76 28.14 11.69
C VAL A 81 14.63 27.20 12.54
N GLY A 82 15.66 26.62 11.92
CA GLY A 82 16.55 25.65 12.53
C GLY A 82 16.54 24.28 11.85
N ARG A 83 17.32 23.36 12.42
CA ARG A 83 17.58 22.05 11.83
C ARG A 83 16.32 21.20 11.69
N TRP A 84 16.11 20.65 10.49
CA TRP A 84 15.11 19.61 10.24
C TRP A 84 15.50 18.25 10.88
N PRO A 85 14.56 17.46 11.43
CA PRO A 85 13.12 17.71 11.54
C PRO A 85 12.79 18.77 12.59
N TRP A 86 11.88 19.69 12.24
CA TRP A 86 11.41 20.71 13.17
C TRP A 86 10.53 20.13 14.28
N SER A 87 10.54 20.79 15.44
CA SER A 87 9.63 20.48 16.54
C SER A 87 8.16 20.50 16.06
N ARG A 88 7.37 19.54 16.54
CA ARG A 88 5.93 19.48 16.25
C ARG A 88 5.16 20.69 16.78
N THR A 89 5.73 21.44 17.73
CA THR A 89 5.23 22.76 18.12
C THR A 89 5.30 23.75 16.96
N HIS A 90 6.43 23.87 16.25
CA HIS A 90 6.56 24.73 15.08
C HIS A 90 5.63 24.30 13.94
N ILE A 91 5.51 22.98 13.71
CA ILE A 91 4.56 22.45 12.72
C ILE A 91 3.11 22.85 13.06
N THR A 92 2.75 22.80 14.34
CA THR A 92 1.42 23.21 14.83
C THR A 92 1.20 24.71 14.62
N GLU A 93 2.17 25.55 14.99
CA GLU A 93 2.09 27.01 14.82
C GLU A 93 2.00 27.43 13.35
N LEU A 94 2.78 26.79 12.47
CA LEU A 94 2.70 26.99 11.02
C LEU A 94 1.30 26.64 10.51
N SER A 95 0.78 25.50 10.93
CA SER A 95 -0.53 25.01 10.49
C SER A 95 -1.68 25.87 10.99
N ASP A 96 -1.60 26.34 12.25
CA ASP A 96 -2.55 27.28 12.82
C ASP A 96 -2.58 28.61 12.04
N LYS A 97 -1.41 29.14 11.67
CA LYS A 97 -1.31 30.32 10.79
C LYS A 97 -1.95 30.07 9.42
N LEU A 98 -1.70 28.93 8.79
CA LEU A 98 -2.35 28.58 7.51
C LEU A 98 -3.88 28.52 7.65
N ILE A 99 -4.40 27.91 8.71
CA ILE A 99 -5.84 27.89 9.01
C ILE A 99 -6.37 29.32 9.20
N SER A 100 -5.65 30.19 9.89
CA SER A 100 -6.03 31.60 10.08
C SER A 100 -6.11 32.38 8.76
N TYR A 101 -5.33 31.99 7.75
CA TYR A 101 -5.41 32.53 6.38
C TYR A 101 -6.55 31.94 5.54
N GLY A 102 -7.35 31.03 6.12
CA GLY A 102 -8.56 30.53 5.48
C GLY A 102 -8.34 29.36 4.53
N VAL A 103 -7.25 28.59 4.67
CA VAL A 103 -7.07 27.36 3.88
C VAL A 103 -8.21 26.36 4.16
N SER A 104 -8.68 25.70 3.12
CA SER A 104 -9.76 24.71 3.22
C SER A 104 -9.30 23.39 3.82
N SER A 105 -8.02 23.02 3.62
CA SER A 105 -7.44 21.76 4.10
C SER A 105 -5.91 21.83 4.11
N ILE A 106 -5.26 21.05 4.97
CA ILE A 106 -3.80 20.90 5.03
C ILE A 106 -3.46 19.42 4.89
N GLY A 107 -2.68 19.08 3.86
CA GLY A 107 -2.10 17.75 3.68
C GLY A 107 -0.62 17.74 4.07
N TYR A 108 -0.23 16.81 4.93
CA TYR A 108 1.16 16.65 5.34
C TYR A 108 1.88 15.63 4.44
N ASP A 109 2.79 16.11 3.59
CA ASP A 109 3.75 15.27 2.85
C ASP A 109 4.98 14.93 3.71
N ILE A 110 4.71 14.55 4.96
CA ILE A 110 5.69 14.18 5.98
C ILE A 110 5.06 13.15 6.92
N ILE A 111 5.89 12.38 7.62
CA ILE A 111 5.43 11.42 8.62
C ILE A 111 6.09 11.68 9.98
N PHE A 112 5.25 11.69 11.00
CA PHE A 112 5.61 11.76 12.41
C PHE A 112 5.74 10.35 13.01
N SER A 113 6.69 9.55 12.53
CA SER A 113 6.75 8.10 12.81
C SER A 113 7.26 7.74 14.22
N GLU A 114 7.99 8.63 14.86
CA GLU A 114 8.56 8.41 16.20
C GLU A 114 8.13 9.49 17.18
N PRO A 115 8.00 9.18 18.48
CA PRO A 115 7.77 10.19 19.50
C PRO A 115 8.82 11.29 19.46
N GLU A 116 8.38 12.51 19.76
CA GLU A 116 9.29 13.66 19.84
C GLU A 116 10.27 13.44 21.03
N ARG A 117 11.55 13.79 20.85
CA ARG A 117 12.61 13.52 21.84
C ARG A 117 13.00 14.73 22.71
N GLU A 118 12.96 15.94 22.18
CA GLU A 118 13.44 17.16 22.84
C GLU A 118 12.36 17.84 23.71
N ASN A 119 11.16 18.00 23.18
CA ASN A 119 9.94 18.49 23.82
C ASN A 119 8.85 17.41 23.93
N LYS A 120 8.76 16.78 25.11
CA LYS A 120 7.79 15.72 25.43
C LYS A 120 6.31 16.10 25.23
N ASP A 121 5.97 17.39 25.24
CA ASP A 121 4.60 17.86 25.03
C ASP A 121 4.26 18.10 23.56
N ALA A 122 5.25 18.14 22.65
CA ALA A 122 5.07 18.52 21.26
C ALA A 122 4.13 17.57 20.49
N ASP A 123 4.20 16.26 20.75
CA ASP A 123 3.26 15.29 20.16
C ASP A 123 1.83 15.51 20.63
N LYS A 124 1.64 15.89 21.90
CA LYS A 124 0.33 16.16 22.48
C LYS A 124 -0.24 17.47 21.93
N ILE A 125 0.60 18.48 21.75
CA ILE A 125 0.24 19.76 21.12
C ILE A 125 -0.28 19.50 19.70
N LEU A 126 0.49 18.79 18.87
CA LEU A 126 0.07 18.47 17.51
C LEU A 126 -1.16 17.57 17.48
N SER A 127 -1.25 16.56 18.35
CA SER A 127 -2.41 15.68 18.48
C SER A 127 -3.69 16.46 18.81
N ASN A 128 -3.64 17.38 19.77
CA ASN A 128 -4.76 18.25 20.11
C ASN A 128 -5.16 19.17 18.95
N PHE A 129 -4.18 19.73 18.23
CA PHE A 129 -4.45 20.55 17.05
C PHE A 129 -5.15 19.75 15.95
N VAL A 130 -4.68 18.52 15.67
CA VAL A 130 -5.29 17.61 14.70
C VAL A 130 -6.72 17.27 15.13
N ASP A 131 -6.96 17.01 16.42
CA ASP A 131 -8.29 16.72 16.98
C ASP A 131 -9.26 17.91 16.80
N GLN A 132 -8.76 19.14 17.03
CA GLN A 132 -9.53 20.38 16.87
C GLN A 132 -9.88 20.71 15.41
N HIS A 133 -9.04 20.29 14.46
CA HIS A 133 -9.18 20.58 13.03
C HIS A 133 -9.29 19.32 12.18
N GLN A 134 -9.88 18.26 12.76
CA GLN A 134 -9.94 16.94 12.14
C GLN A 134 -10.64 16.91 10.78
N ASP A 135 -11.48 17.91 10.50
CA ASP A 135 -12.20 18.13 9.24
C ASP A 135 -11.33 18.74 8.13
N LYS A 136 -10.15 19.26 8.46
CA LYS A 136 -9.23 19.92 7.51
C LYS A 136 -7.87 19.23 7.38
N ILE A 137 -7.45 18.49 8.40
CA ILE A 137 -6.12 17.90 8.47
C ILE A 137 -6.07 16.51 7.87
N ILE A 138 -5.17 16.31 6.91
CA ILE A 138 -4.90 15.03 6.27
C ILE A 138 -3.46 14.62 6.58
N LEU A 139 -3.32 13.47 7.24
CA LEU A 139 -2.02 12.95 7.63
C LEU A 139 -1.44 12.05 6.54
N GLY A 140 -0.16 12.29 6.22
CA GLY A 140 0.60 11.52 5.25
C GLY A 140 0.89 10.09 5.70
N THR A 141 0.94 9.17 4.74
CA THR A 141 1.45 7.81 4.88
C THR A 141 2.14 7.37 3.58
N PHE A 142 3.03 6.40 3.63
CA PHE A 142 3.56 5.78 2.41
C PHE A 142 3.73 4.28 2.60
N SER A 143 3.77 3.55 1.49
CA SER A 143 4.14 2.15 1.42
C SER A 143 5.52 2.03 0.77
N ASP A 144 6.36 1.15 1.30
CA ASP A 144 7.69 0.88 0.74
C ASP A 144 7.71 -0.34 -0.21
N ASN A 145 6.58 -1.06 -0.36
CA ASN A 145 6.57 -2.29 -1.13
C ASN A 145 5.23 -2.61 -1.80
N LEU A 146 5.32 -2.92 -3.09
CA LEU A 146 4.30 -3.67 -3.79
C LEU A 146 4.27 -5.11 -3.25
N ILE A 147 3.09 -5.64 -2.96
CA ILE A 147 2.92 -7.06 -2.64
C ILE A 147 2.59 -7.79 -3.94
N GLN A 148 3.41 -8.77 -4.28
CA GLN A 148 3.16 -9.68 -5.40
C GLN A 148 2.66 -11.01 -4.85
N THR A 149 1.39 -11.27 -5.06
CA THR A 149 0.68 -12.45 -4.56
C THR A 149 -0.24 -13.00 -5.63
N GLN A 150 -0.58 -14.29 -5.52
CA GLN A 150 -1.70 -14.85 -6.25
C GLN A 150 -3.01 -14.32 -5.66
N ALA A 151 -4.06 -14.14 -6.46
CA ALA A 151 -5.38 -13.65 -6.01
C ALA A 151 -5.86 -14.23 -4.67
N TYR A 152 -5.75 -15.54 -4.49
CA TYR A 152 -6.21 -16.19 -3.26
C TYR A 152 -5.40 -15.76 -2.03
N GLN A 153 -4.12 -15.45 -2.16
CA GLN A 153 -3.25 -15.10 -1.01
C GLN A 153 -3.60 -13.76 -0.39
N ASP A 154 -4.35 -12.91 -1.11
CA ASP A 154 -4.84 -11.63 -0.60
C ASP A 154 -5.63 -11.82 0.69
N TYR A 155 -6.42 -12.90 0.86
CA TYR A 155 -7.15 -13.14 2.13
C TYR A 155 -6.21 -13.18 3.34
N CYS A 156 -5.04 -13.82 3.20
CA CYS A 156 -4.04 -13.87 4.27
C CYS A 156 -3.41 -12.49 4.49
N ILE A 157 -3.01 -11.82 3.41
CA ILE A 157 -2.34 -10.51 3.49
C ILE A 157 -3.24 -9.47 4.17
N ASN A 158 -4.55 -9.50 3.91
CA ASN A 158 -5.50 -8.58 4.53
C ASN A 158 -5.59 -8.80 6.03
N GLU A 159 -5.71 -10.06 6.47
CA GLU A 159 -5.78 -10.36 7.90
C GLU A 159 -4.43 -10.05 8.59
N ALA A 160 -3.30 -10.25 7.89
CA ALA A 160 -2.00 -9.80 8.37
C ALA A 160 -1.95 -8.27 8.52
N PHE A 161 -2.48 -7.52 7.56
CA PHE A 161 -2.57 -6.07 7.63
C PHE A 161 -3.46 -5.59 8.80
N LEU A 162 -4.64 -6.19 8.99
CA LEU A 162 -5.54 -5.87 10.10
C LEU A 162 -4.93 -6.20 11.46
N GLN A 163 -4.27 -7.36 11.62
CA GLN A 163 -3.62 -7.75 12.87
C GLN A 163 -2.55 -6.74 13.32
N ASN A 164 -1.95 -6.03 12.37
CA ASN A 164 -0.90 -5.05 12.62
C ASN A 164 -1.43 -3.60 12.75
N GLY A 165 -2.74 -3.42 12.98
CA GLY A 165 -3.35 -2.11 13.20
C GLY A 165 -3.61 -1.33 11.91
N GLY A 166 -3.70 -2.03 10.77
CA GLY A 166 -4.01 -1.42 9.48
C GLY A 166 -5.36 -0.70 9.44
N ASP A 167 -6.30 -1.09 10.28
CA ASP A 167 -7.58 -0.42 10.51
C ASP A 167 -7.43 0.99 11.12
N LYS A 168 -6.38 1.24 11.89
CA LYS A 168 -6.08 2.58 12.42
C LYS A 168 -5.58 3.53 11.33
N LEU A 169 -4.89 2.97 10.33
CA LEU A 169 -4.36 3.71 9.20
C LEU A 169 -5.45 4.02 8.19
N ILE A 170 -6.27 3.02 7.86
CA ILE A 170 -7.34 3.16 6.89
C ILE A 170 -8.56 3.73 7.58
N LYS A 171 -8.81 5.00 7.32
CA LYS A 171 -9.96 5.70 7.86
C LYS A 171 -11.18 5.28 7.04
N VAL A 172 -12.12 4.59 7.68
CA VAL A 172 -13.45 4.35 7.12
C VAL A 172 -14.16 5.71 7.08
N ASN A 173 -13.91 6.47 6.03
CA ASN A 173 -14.25 7.88 5.93
C ASN A 173 -15.31 8.11 4.84
N PRO A 174 -16.30 9.00 5.04
CA PRO A 174 -17.33 9.30 4.04
C PRO A 174 -16.82 9.96 2.75
N SER A 175 -15.60 10.49 2.69
CA SER A 175 -15.11 11.23 1.51
C SER A 175 -14.63 10.33 0.37
N PHE A 176 -14.19 9.10 0.65
CA PHE A 176 -13.71 8.17 -0.35
C PHE A 176 -14.08 6.74 0.02
N VAL A 177 -14.90 6.10 -0.81
CA VAL A 177 -15.30 4.70 -0.63
C VAL A 177 -15.07 3.94 -1.92
N VAL A 178 -14.52 2.74 -1.80
CA VAL A 178 -14.41 1.80 -2.91
C VAL A 178 -15.30 0.59 -2.60
N ASP A 179 -16.26 0.35 -3.49
CA ASP A 179 -17.08 -0.86 -3.52
C ASP A 179 -16.38 -1.90 -4.40
N ASP A 180 -15.87 -2.95 -3.76
CA ASP A 180 -15.27 -4.14 -4.37
C ASP A 180 -16.14 -5.39 -4.11
N SER A 181 -17.44 -5.27 -4.37
CA SER A 181 -18.39 -6.39 -4.25
C SER A 181 -18.19 -7.40 -5.39
N GLY A 182 -17.53 -8.53 -5.11
CA GLY A 182 -17.38 -9.57 -6.13
C GLY A 182 -16.61 -10.82 -5.77
N ASP A 183 -16.10 -10.98 -4.55
CA ASP A 183 -15.35 -12.19 -4.19
C ASP A 183 -16.26 -13.27 -3.56
N LYS A 184 -16.25 -14.47 -4.16
CA LYS A 184 -17.08 -15.61 -3.73
C LYS A 184 -16.71 -16.15 -2.34
N PHE A 185 -15.54 -15.81 -1.82
CA PHE A 185 -15.02 -16.33 -0.55
C PHE A 185 -14.87 -15.26 0.53
N GLU A 186 -15.40 -14.05 0.32
CA GLU A 186 -15.27 -12.94 1.29
C GLU A 186 -15.99 -13.20 2.61
N ASP A 187 -17.14 -13.89 2.58
CA ASP A 187 -17.99 -14.18 3.74
C ASP A 187 -17.40 -15.21 4.73
N LEU A 188 -16.23 -15.76 4.42
CA LEU A 188 -15.52 -16.68 5.29
C LEU A 188 -14.83 -15.94 6.44
N ASP A 189 -14.77 -16.57 7.60
CA ASP A 189 -14.13 -16.00 8.79
C ASP A 189 -12.60 -16.17 8.75
N TRP A 190 -11.99 -15.45 7.81
CA TRP A 190 -10.55 -15.44 7.58
C TRP A 190 -9.76 -14.96 8.80
N GLY A 191 -10.30 -14.01 9.57
CA GLY A 191 -9.63 -13.44 10.74
C GLY A 191 -9.38 -14.47 11.84
N ASN A 192 -10.43 -15.20 12.26
CA ASN A 192 -10.25 -16.25 13.26
C ASN A 192 -9.38 -17.40 12.75
N PHE A 193 -9.51 -17.73 11.46
CA PHE A 193 -8.71 -18.76 10.81
C PHE A 193 -7.20 -18.42 10.80
N PHE A 194 -6.82 -17.26 10.27
CA PHE A 194 -5.41 -16.88 10.13
C PHE A 194 -4.73 -16.55 11.46
N THR A 195 -5.49 -16.13 12.48
CA THR A 195 -4.95 -15.88 13.83
C THR A 195 -4.15 -17.07 14.38
N ALA A 196 -4.58 -18.31 14.09
CA ALA A 196 -3.85 -19.50 14.53
C ALA A 196 -2.47 -19.64 13.86
N PHE A 197 -2.39 -19.40 12.55
CA PHE A 197 -1.14 -19.49 11.79
C PHE A 197 -0.21 -18.32 12.13
N PHE A 198 -0.74 -17.10 12.26
CA PHE A 198 0.07 -15.93 12.63
C PHE A 198 0.72 -16.12 14.01
N LYS A 199 -0.01 -16.66 14.99
CA LYS A 199 0.58 -16.99 16.30
C LYS A 199 1.72 -18.01 16.19
N ALA A 200 1.58 -19.02 15.33
CA ALA A 200 2.64 -20.02 15.10
C ALA A 200 3.89 -19.40 14.45
N VAL A 201 3.71 -18.56 13.42
CA VAL A 201 4.78 -17.82 12.74
C VAL A 201 5.51 -16.88 13.72
N GLN A 202 4.75 -16.09 14.49
CA GLN A 202 5.30 -15.14 15.45
C GLN A 202 6.06 -15.83 16.58
N LYS A 203 5.55 -16.96 17.08
CA LYS A 203 6.22 -17.78 18.10
C LYS A 203 7.54 -18.34 17.59
N SER A 204 7.54 -18.95 16.40
CA SER A 204 8.75 -19.48 15.77
C SER A 204 9.80 -18.39 15.52
N THR A 205 9.35 -17.20 15.09
CA THR A 205 10.20 -16.03 14.89
C THR A 205 10.87 -15.59 16.20
N GLU A 206 10.11 -15.55 17.28
CA GLU A 206 10.61 -15.21 18.62
C GLU A 206 11.63 -16.20 19.14
N GLU A 207 11.33 -17.50 19.07
CA GLU A 207 12.24 -18.57 19.50
C GLU A 207 13.57 -18.51 18.74
N SER A 208 13.52 -18.30 17.42
CA SER A 208 14.71 -18.14 16.57
C SER A 208 15.53 -16.90 16.97
N TYR A 209 14.86 -15.77 17.19
CA TYR A 209 15.53 -14.51 17.56
C TYR A 209 16.16 -14.56 18.95
N LEU A 210 15.45 -15.12 19.94
CA LEU A 210 15.94 -15.30 21.31
C LEU A 210 17.17 -16.22 21.33
N THR A 211 17.12 -17.33 20.60
CA THR A 211 18.26 -18.26 20.44
C THR A 211 19.47 -17.55 19.84
N LYS A 212 19.27 -16.77 18.76
CA LYS A 212 20.34 -16.01 18.09
C LYS A 212 20.99 -14.97 19.02
N ASN A 213 20.20 -14.33 19.88
CA ASN A 213 20.67 -13.32 20.83
C ASN A 213 21.12 -13.90 22.18
N LYS A 214 21.05 -15.23 22.37
CA LYS A 214 21.41 -15.92 23.62
C LYS A 214 20.62 -15.41 24.84
N VAL A 215 19.34 -15.09 24.63
CA VAL A 215 18.43 -14.64 25.69
C VAL A 215 17.33 -15.68 25.88
N VAL A 216 16.89 -15.91 27.11
CA VAL A 216 15.87 -16.93 27.44
C VAL A 216 14.44 -16.41 27.18
N THR A 217 14.16 -15.15 27.51
CA THR A 217 12.84 -14.53 27.35
C THR A 217 12.94 -13.15 26.72
N SER A 218 11.85 -12.67 26.12
CA SER A 218 11.77 -11.32 25.55
C SER A 218 12.10 -10.20 26.54
N ASP A 219 11.95 -10.45 27.85
CA ASP A 219 12.18 -9.45 28.88
C ASP A 219 13.66 -9.07 29.01
N GLY A 220 14.56 -10.02 28.72
CA GLY A 220 16.01 -9.79 28.71
C GLY A 220 16.52 -9.00 27.51
N LEU A 221 15.64 -8.61 26.57
CA LEU A 221 15.98 -7.79 25.41
C LEU A 221 15.97 -6.29 25.76
N THR A 222 16.88 -5.53 25.16
CA THR A 222 16.83 -4.07 25.17
C THR A 222 15.58 -3.56 24.44
N GLU A 223 15.20 -2.31 24.66
CA GLU A 223 14.06 -1.70 23.95
C GLU A 223 14.25 -1.72 22.42
N PHE A 224 15.46 -1.44 21.94
CA PHE A 224 15.80 -1.57 20.52
C PHE A 224 15.59 -3.00 20.00
N GLN A 225 16.05 -4.00 20.75
CA GLN A 225 15.88 -5.41 20.37
C GLN A 225 14.41 -5.84 20.41
N LYS A 226 13.61 -5.32 21.34
CA LYS A 226 12.15 -5.56 21.41
C LYS A 226 11.45 -4.96 20.19
N ASN A 227 11.78 -3.73 19.83
CA ASN A 227 11.24 -3.06 18.65
C ASN A 227 11.62 -3.79 17.35
N TYR A 228 12.88 -4.24 17.25
CA TYR A 228 13.33 -5.05 16.12
C TYR A 228 12.60 -6.40 16.05
N LEU A 229 12.44 -7.11 17.18
CA LEU A 229 11.69 -8.36 17.23
C LEU A 229 10.22 -8.17 16.79
N LYS A 230 9.57 -7.08 17.20
CA LYS A 230 8.22 -6.73 16.75
C LYS A 230 8.16 -6.53 15.22
N SER A 231 9.13 -5.80 14.66
CA SER A 231 9.26 -5.62 13.21
C SER A 231 9.47 -6.97 12.49
N LEU A 232 10.34 -7.83 13.01
CA LEU A 232 10.63 -9.15 12.43
C LEU A 232 9.40 -10.07 12.44
N LYS A 233 8.65 -10.10 13.56
CA LYS A 233 7.38 -10.83 13.68
C LYS A 233 6.38 -10.39 12.60
N THR A 234 6.25 -9.08 12.40
CA THR A 234 5.37 -8.50 11.39
C THR A 234 5.81 -8.93 9.98
N LYS A 235 7.09 -8.76 9.67
CA LYS A 235 7.68 -9.14 8.38
C LYS A 235 7.42 -10.62 8.05
N ASN A 236 7.70 -11.52 8.98
CA ASN A 236 7.58 -12.96 8.75
C ASN A 236 6.12 -13.40 8.57
N VAL A 237 5.15 -12.70 9.17
CA VAL A 237 3.72 -12.95 8.94
C VAL A 237 3.33 -12.60 7.49
N PHE A 238 3.77 -11.46 6.97
CA PHE A 238 3.53 -11.09 5.58
C PHE A 238 4.24 -12.06 4.60
N GLU A 239 5.47 -12.48 4.91
CA GLU A 239 6.19 -13.48 4.11
C GLU A 239 5.49 -14.84 4.11
N TYR A 240 4.95 -15.28 5.25
CA TYR A 240 4.12 -16.49 5.32
C TYR A 240 2.92 -16.41 4.38
N CYS A 241 2.20 -15.28 4.35
CA CYS A 241 1.05 -15.12 3.47
C CYS A 241 1.40 -15.23 1.98
N GLN A 242 2.60 -14.81 1.57
CA GLN A 242 3.10 -15.01 0.20
C GLN A 242 3.42 -16.47 -0.14
N HIS A 243 3.56 -17.32 0.87
CA HIS A 243 3.79 -18.75 0.72
C HIS A 243 2.56 -19.60 1.04
N TRP A 244 1.50 -19.02 1.59
CA TRP A 244 0.28 -19.75 1.94
C TRP A 244 -0.29 -20.49 0.72
N LEU A 245 -0.61 -21.77 0.91
CA LEU A 245 -1.05 -22.74 -0.10
C LEU A 245 -0.08 -22.97 -1.28
N THR A 246 1.19 -22.60 -1.14
CA THR A 246 2.26 -22.98 -2.07
C THR A 246 3.04 -24.19 -1.53
N PRO A 247 3.92 -24.83 -2.32
CA PRO A 247 4.82 -25.86 -1.80
C PRO A 247 5.72 -25.40 -0.64
N ASN A 248 5.90 -24.08 -0.48
CA ASN A 248 6.69 -23.48 0.61
C ASN A 248 5.87 -23.17 1.87
N ASP A 249 4.58 -23.53 1.92
CA ASP A 249 3.74 -23.36 3.11
C ASP A 249 4.16 -24.35 4.22
N GLN A 250 4.79 -23.83 5.27
CA GLN A 250 5.29 -24.64 6.39
C GLN A 250 4.25 -24.88 7.51
N TYR A 251 3.14 -24.14 7.50
CA TYR A 251 2.22 -24.06 8.63
C TYR A 251 0.86 -24.72 8.34
N SER A 252 0.42 -24.73 7.08
CA SER A 252 -0.92 -25.22 6.69
C SER A 252 -0.97 -26.68 6.22
N ASP A 253 -0.10 -27.55 6.74
CA ASP A 253 -0.12 -28.98 6.39
C ASP A 253 -1.40 -29.67 6.90
N LEU A 254 -2.26 -30.08 5.97
CA LEU A 254 -3.55 -30.73 6.26
C LEU A 254 -3.41 -32.10 6.93
N LYS A 255 -2.24 -32.74 6.87
CA LYS A 255 -1.98 -34.00 7.60
C LYS A 255 -1.97 -33.81 9.11
N LYS A 256 -1.78 -32.57 9.58
CA LYS A 256 -1.84 -32.23 11.01
C LYS A 256 -3.30 -32.06 11.42
N GLU A 257 -3.76 -32.86 12.38
CA GLU A 257 -5.17 -32.90 12.82
C GLU A 257 -5.72 -31.53 13.25
N ASN A 258 -4.90 -30.74 13.96
CA ASN A 258 -5.27 -29.39 14.38
C ASN A 258 -5.47 -28.44 13.20
N VAL A 259 -4.64 -28.55 12.15
CA VAL A 259 -4.75 -27.74 10.93
C VAL A 259 -5.99 -28.16 10.14
N LEU A 260 -6.21 -29.46 9.96
CA LEU A 260 -7.39 -29.98 9.29
C LEU A 260 -8.69 -29.53 9.99
N LYS A 261 -8.69 -29.52 11.33
CA LYS A 261 -9.82 -29.02 12.11
C LYS A 261 -10.10 -27.53 11.84
N LEU A 262 -9.07 -26.69 11.76
CA LEU A 262 -9.23 -25.27 11.45
C LEU A 262 -9.87 -25.05 10.08
N TYR A 263 -9.41 -25.75 9.05
CA TYR A 263 -9.99 -25.66 7.71
C TYR A 263 -11.44 -26.18 7.65
N LYS A 264 -11.75 -27.29 8.35
CA LYS A 264 -13.13 -27.78 8.44
C LYS A 264 -14.05 -26.79 9.15
N THR A 265 -13.56 -26.09 10.17
CA THR A 265 -14.32 -25.02 10.84
C THR A 265 -14.58 -23.85 9.88
N LEU A 266 -13.55 -23.38 9.18
CA LEU A 266 -13.65 -22.32 8.17
C LEU A 266 -14.69 -22.68 7.09
N PHE A 267 -14.62 -23.92 6.57
CA PHE A 267 -15.47 -24.39 5.47
C PHE A 267 -16.72 -25.15 5.93
N SER A 268 -17.16 -24.92 7.17
CA SER A 268 -18.32 -25.62 7.74
C SER A 268 -19.60 -25.37 6.95
N LYS A 269 -19.81 -24.14 6.45
CA LYS A 269 -20.95 -23.77 5.60
C LYS A 269 -20.92 -24.48 4.23
N GLN A 270 -19.74 -24.92 3.79
CA GLN A 270 -19.52 -25.66 2.55
C GLN A 270 -19.52 -27.19 2.77
N ASN A 271 -19.96 -27.65 3.95
CA ASN A 271 -20.07 -29.07 4.33
C ASN A 271 -18.73 -29.85 4.29
N ALA A 272 -17.59 -29.18 4.52
CA ALA A 272 -16.30 -29.87 4.58
C ALA A 272 -16.19 -30.79 5.81
N LYS A 273 -16.11 -32.12 5.60
CA LYS A 273 -16.06 -33.13 6.66
C LYS A 273 -14.78 -33.96 6.64
N THR A 274 -14.16 -34.12 5.47
CA THR A 274 -12.96 -34.92 5.23
C THR A 274 -11.77 -34.04 4.82
N GLU A 275 -10.59 -34.64 4.71
CA GLU A 275 -9.42 -33.96 4.13
C GLU A 275 -9.64 -33.66 2.63
N ASP A 276 -10.25 -34.60 1.91
CA ASP A 276 -10.53 -34.46 0.48
C ASP A 276 -11.50 -33.29 0.21
N ASP A 277 -12.55 -33.14 1.03
CA ASP A 277 -13.48 -32.00 0.92
C ASP A 277 -12.73 -30.66 1.05
N VAL A 278 -11.80 -30.56 2.01
CA VAL A 278 -10.99 -29.36 2.20
C VAL A 278 -10.07 -29.13 1.00
N GLN A 279 -9.40 -30.16 0.50
CA GLN A 279 -8.53 -30.05 -0.68
C GLN A 279 -9.31 -29.58 -1.92
N GLN A 280 -10.53 -30.09 -2.14
CA GLN A 280 -11.39 -29.66 -3.24
C GLN A 280 -11.79 -28.18 -3.12
N ILE A 281 -12.14 -27.71 -1.92
CA ILE A 281 -12.47 -26.30 -1.68
C ILE A 281 -11.26 -25.40 -1.87
N LEU A 282 -10.08 -25.81 -1.40
CA LEU A 282 -8.83 -25.05 -1.62
C LEU A 282 -8.45 -24.99 -3.10
N ALA A 283 -8.64 -26.08 -3.85
CA ALA A 283 -8.47 -26.07 -5.31
C ALA A 283 -9.46 -25.12 -5.99
N LYS A 284 -10.71 -25.07 -5.50
CA LYS A 284 -11.72 -24.12 -5.97
C LYS A 284 -11.32 -22.67 -5.68
N ILE A 285 -10.84 -22.36 -4.48
CA ILE A 285 -10.34 -21.02 -4.12
C ILE A 285 -9.21 -20.60 -5.06
N LYS A 286 -8.19 -21.44 -5.25
CA LYS A 286 -7.09 -21.16 -6.18
C LYS A 286 -7.54 -20.87 -7.62
N LYS A 287 -8.61 -21.53 -8.06
CA LYS A 287 -9.14 -21.42 -9.43
C LYS A 287 -10.10 -20.25 -9.62
N GLU A 288 -10.90 -19.94 -8.60
CA GLU A 288 -12.02 -18.99 -8.71
C GLU A 288 -11.71 -17.62 -8.07
N SER A 289 -10.68 -17.50 -7.23
CA SER A 289 -10.16 -16.20 -6.81
C SER A 289 -9.63 -15.45 -8.04
N SER A 290 -10.08 -14.22 -8.23
CA SER A 290 -9.70 -13.37 -9.36
C SER A 290 -8.75 -12.29 -8.90
N ASP A 291 -7.74 -11.97 -9.71
CA ASP A 291 -6.83 -10.87 -9.41
C ASP A 291 -7.59 -9.55 -9.34
N HIS A 292 -7.26 -8.74 -8.36
CA HIS A 292 -7.83 -7.42 -8.23
C HIS A 292 -7.12 -6.46 -9.21
N PRO A 293 -7.85 -5.59 -9.92
CA PRO A 293 -7.26 -4.72 -10.95
C PRO A 293 -6.29 -3.67 -10.38
N ILE A 294 -6.34 -3.43 -9.08
CA ILE A 294 -5.42 -2.55 -8.35
C ILE A 294 -4.49 -3.40 -7.51
N PRO A 295 -3.16 -3.28 -7.68
CA PRO A 295 -2.24 -4.11 -6.93
C PRO A 295 -2.23 -3.72 -5.45
N GLN A 296 -1.90 -4.70 -4.60
CA GLN A 296 -1.83 -4.48 -3.16
C GLN A 296 -0.47 -3.96 -2.74
N TYR A 297 -0.48 -3.06 -1.75
CA TYR A 297 0.69 -2.46 -1.16
C TYR A 297 0.77 -2.80 0.33
N GLY A 298 1.98 -3.12 0.78
CA GLY A 298 2.28 -3.54 2.15
C GLY A 298 3.05 -2.50 2.94
N ARG A 299 3.44 -2.86 4.17
CA ARG A 299 4.41 -2.11 4.99
C ARG A 299 4.19 -0.59 4.98
N TRP A 300 2.96 -0.23 5.29
CA TRP A 300 2.60 1.16 5.40
C TRP A 300 3.26 1.78 6.62
N THR A 301 3.94 2.90 6.42
CA THR A 301 4.49 3.72 7.49
C THR A 301 3.51 4.84 7.80
N SER A 302 3.17 5.01 9.09
CA SER A 302 2.20 6.00 9.56
C SER A 302 2.79 6.89 10.65
N ASN A 303 2.02 7.90 11.04
CA ASN A 303 2.31 8.73 12.20
C ASN A 303 2.16 7.91 13.49
N THR A 304 2.69 8.42 14.62
CA THR A 304 2.46 7.82 15.94
C THR A 304 0.97 7.67 16.23
N ASP A 305 0.58 6.64 16.98
CA ASP A 305 -0.82 6.39 17.35
C ASP A 305 -1.49 7.62 17.99
N LEU A 306 -0.73 8.39 18.79
CA LEU A 306 -1.21 9.61 19.44
C LEU A 306 -1.67 10.68 18.43
N ILE A 307 -1.01 10.79 17.28
CA ILE A 307 -1.34 11.79 16.24
C ILE A 307 -2.30 11.17 15.21
N GLN A 308 -1.98 9.98 14.70
CA GLN A 308 -2.74 9.31 13.63
C GLN A 308 -4.19 9.05 14.02
N SER A 309 -4.46 8.69 15.28
CA SER A 309 -5.82 8.40 15.75
C SER A 309 -6.74 9.63 15.74
N LYS A 310 -6.19 10.84 15.74
CA LYS A 310 -6.97 12.09 15.82
C LYS A 310 -7.44 12.63 14.48
N SER A 311 -6.76 12.29 13.39
CA SER A 311 -7.20 12.72 12.06
C SER A 311 -8.31 11.82 11.54
N LEU A 312 -9.30 12.44 10.87
CA LEU A 312 -10.31 11.74 10.08
C LEU A 312 -9.76 11.25 8.74
N TYR A 313 -8.67 11.82 8.24
CA TYR A 313 -8.19 11.61 6.87
C TYR A 313 -6.73 11.15 6.83
N THR A 314 -6.49 10.12 6.02
CA THR A 314 -5.16 9.64 5.68
C THR A 314 -4.96 9.79 4.19
N GLY A 315 -3.82 10.32 3.77
CA GLY A 315 -3.46 10.45 2.36
C GLY A 315 -2.09 9.82 2.10
N SER A 316 -1.97 9.01 1.06
CA SER A 316 -0.69 8.43 0.68
C SER A 316 0.17 9.42 -0.11
N PHE A 317 1.48 9.44 0.12
CA PHE A 317 2.42 10.13 -0.76
C PHE A 317 3.48 9.16 -1.30
N ASN A 318 4.20 9.59 -2.34
CA ASN A 318 5.18 8.75 -3.02
C ASN A 318 6.58 8.97 -2.45
N THR A 319 7.29 7.89 -2.20
CA THR A 319 8.72 7.92 -1.87
C THR A 319 9.57 7.28 -2.96
N MET A 320 8.95 6.67 -3.98
CA MET A 320 9.64 6.01 -5.08
C MET A 320 9.82 6.98 -6.25
N LEU A 321 11.07 7.26 -6.59
CA LEU A 321 11.45 8.06 -7.75
C LEU A 321 11.44 7.19 -9.02
N ASP A 322 11.10 7.81 -10.14
CA ASP A 322 11.34 7.25 -11.47
C ASP A 322 12.86 7.12 -11.70
N ILE A 323 13.27 6.38 -12.74
CA ILE A 323 14.69 6.11 -13.05
C ILE A 323 15.55 7.38 -13.25
N ASP A 324 14.93 8.51 -13.59
CA ASP A 324 15.60 9.80 -13.77
C ASP A 324 15.48 10.76 -12.57
N GLY A 325 14.93 10.27 -11.45
CA GLY A 325 14.86 11.00 -10.19
C GLY A 325 13.63 11.90 -10.00
N PHE A 326 12.71 11.94 -10.97
CA PHE A 326 11.44 12.67 -10.82
C PHE A 326 10.30 11.71 -10.45
N ILE A 327 9.16 12.26 -10.03
CA ILE A 327 7.95 11.48 -9.76
C ILE A 327 6.88 11.93 -10.76
N ARG A 328 6.53 11.06 -11.72
CA ARG A 328 5.49 11.36 -12.72
C ARG A 328 4.24 10.53 -12.56
N ASN A 329 4.40 9.30 -12.07
CA ASN A 329 3.31 8.34 -11.95
C ASN A 329 3.00 8.12 -10.48
N TYR A 330 1.86 8.64 -10.04
CA TYR A 330 1.34 8.37 -8.70
C TYR A 330 -0.13 7.91 -8.80
N PRO A 331 -0.46 6.69 -8.35
CA PRO A 331 -1.84 6.23 -8.26
C PRO A 331 -2.71 7.20 -7.49
N LEU A 332 -3.93 7.42 -7.97
CA LEU A 332 -4.92 8.25 -7.27
C LEU A 332 -5.30 7.67 -5.90
N PHE A 333 -5.23 6.34 -5.77
CA PHE A 333 -5.43 5.61 -4.53
C PHE A 333 -4.75 4.25 -4.60
N TYR A 334 -4.47 3.69 -3.43
CA TYR A 334 -3.74 2.47 -3.21
C TYR A 334 -4.63 1.42 -2.57
N ARG A 335 -4.48 0.16 -2.96
CA ARG A 335 -5.08 -0.97 -2.24
C ARG A 335 -4.13 -1.42 -1.14
N ALA A 336 -4.53 -1.25 0.11
CA ALA A 336 -3.83 -1.77 1.29
C ALA A 336 -4.44 -3.09 1.80
N GLY A 337 -5.70 -3.38 1.45
CA GLY A 337 -6.44 -4.60 1.82
C GLY A 337 -7.51 -5.02 0.79
N ASN A 338 -8.37 -5.99 1.12
CA ASN A 338 -9.48 -6.46 0.25
C ASN A 338 -10.86 -6.45 0.95
N ARG A 339 -10.99 -5.81 2.11
CA ARG A 339 -12.29 -5.64 2.79
C ARG A 339 -12.95 -4.31 2.40
N LEU A 340 -14.22 -4.39 1.98
CA LEU A 340 -15.07 -3.28 1.54
C LEU A 340 -14.84 -1.96 2.28
N GLY A 341 -14.60 -0.88 1.52
CA GLY A 341 -14.51 0.51 1.98
C GLY A 341 -13.36 0.86 2.93
N SER A 342 -12.69 -0.13 3.53
CA SER A 342 -11.74 0.03 4.63
C SER A 342 -10.33 -0.43 4.23
N SER A 343 -10.07 -0.49 2.93
CA SER A 343 -8.88 -1.12 2.35
C SER A 343 -8.14 -0.27 1.33
N PHE A 344 -8.60 0.95 1.10
CA PHE A 344 -8.01 1.84 0.11
C PHE A 344 -7.56 3.14 0.75
N ILE A 345 -6.36 3.58 0.37
CA ILE A 345 -5.79 4.83 0.84
C ILE A 345 -5.69 5.76 -0.38
N PRO A 346 -6.46 6.86 -0.42
CA PRO A 346 -6.33 7.84 -1.48
C PRO A 346 -4.97 8.53 -1.42
N SER A 347 -4.49 8.97 -2.57
CA SER A 347 -3.35 9.88 -2.64
C SER A 347 -3.61 11.13 -1.81
N LEU A 348 -2.56 11.71 -1.24
CA LEU A 348 -2.63 12.94 -0.48
C LEU A 348 -3.30 14.05 -1.30
N ALA A 349 -2.97 14.13 -2.59
CA ALA A 349 -3.59 15.06 -3.53
C ALA A 349 -5.10 14.81 -3.71
N LEU A 350 -5.53 13.56 -3.93
CA LEU A 350 -6.96 13.23 -4.06
C LEU A 350 -7.71 13.52 -2.76
N GLN A 351 -7.17 13.09 -1.62
CA GLN A 351 -7.79 13.31 -0.33
C GLN A 351 -7.91 14.80 -0.03
N GLN A 352 -6.90 15.60 -0.35
CA GLN A 352 -6.93 17.05 -0.17
C GLN A 352 -7.97 17.73 -1.08
N TYR A 353 -8.10 17.26 -2.32
CA TYR A 353 -9.17 17.72 -3.21
C TYR A 353 -10.56 17.42 -2.64
N LEU A 354 -10.81 16.19 -2.18
CA LEU A 354 -12.11 15.78 -1.63
C LEU A 354 -12.46 16.58 -0.37
N VAL A 355 -11.50 16.73 0.55
CA VAL A 355 -11.71 17.50 1.80
C VAL A 355 -11.95 18.98 1.51
N SER A 356 -11.12 19.60 0.67
CA SER A 356 -11.22 21.05 0.38
C SER A 356 -12.51 21.42 -0.36
N THR A 357 -13.07 20.52 -1.16
CA THR A 357 -14.31 20.74 -1.92
C THR A 357 -15.57 20.24 -1.20
N GLY A 358 -15.40 19.46 -0.12
CA GLY A 358 -16.50 18.75 0.54
C GLY A 358 -17.11 17.64 -0.33
N TYR A 359 -16.40 17.20 -1.36
CA TYR A 359 -16.87 16.14 -2.26
C TYR A 359 -16.68 14.76 -1.64
N ARG A 360 -17.56 13.85 -2.06
CA ARG A 360 -17.47 12.42 -1.80
C ARG A 360 -17.25 11.70 -3.13
N ALA A 361 -16.27 10.81 -3.15
CA ALA A 361 -16.01 9.91 -4.25
C ALA A 361 -16.41 8.48 -3.86
N ASP A 362 -17.41 7.94 -4.56
CA ASP A 362 -17.78 6.52 -4.49
C ASP A 362 -17.29 5.84 -5.76
N VAL A 363 -16.28 4.97 -5.63
CA VAL A 363 -15.67 4.23 -6.73
C VAL A 363 -16.21 2.81 -6.71
N LYS A 364 -16.74 2.35 -7.85
CA LYS A 364 -17.12 0.95 -8.03
C LYS A 364 -16.06 0.24 -8.87
N ILE A 365 -15.52 -0.85 -8.35
CA ILE A 365 -14.59 -1.71 -9.09
C ILE A 365 -15.36 -2.97 -9.47
N ASP A 366 -15.65 -3.10 -10.76
CA ASP A 366 -16.18 -4.36 -11.28
C ASP A 366 -15.00 -5.31 -11.50
N LYS A 367 -14.95 -6.43 -10.78
CA LYS A 367 -13.95 -7.49 -11.05
C LYS A 367 -14.15 -7.94 -12.50
N VAL A 368 -13.05 -7.95 -13.25
CA VAL A 368 -13.06 -8.48 -14.63
C VAL A 368 -13.44 -9.95 -14.53
N GLY A 369 -14.70 -10.26 -14.78
CA GLY A 369 -15.13 -11.64 -14.91
C GLY A 369 -14.33 -12.29 -16.03
N ASN A 370 -14.02 -13.58 -15.88
CA ASN A 370 -13.52 -14.46 -16.96
C ASN A 370 -14.50 -14.60 -18.15
N GLU A 371 -15.36 -13.62 -18.39
CA GLU A 371 -16.05 -13.45 -19.66
C GLU A 371 -15.03 -12.87 -20.64
N LYS A 372 -14.42 -13.78 -21.41
CA LYS A 372 -13.63 -13.49 -22.61
C LYS A 372 -14.19 -12.25 -23.32
N LYS A 373 -13.42 -11.16 -23.32
CA LYS A 373 -13.63 -10.06 -24.28
C LYS A 373 -13.30 -10.53 -25.69
#